data_AF-A0A1E3YNJ9-F1
#
_entry.id   AF-A0A1E3YNJ9-F1
#
_cell.length_a   1.000
_cell.length_b   1.000
_cell.length_c   1.000
_cell.angle_alpha   90.00
_cell.angle_beta   90.00
_cell.angle_gamma   90.00
#
_symmetry.space_group_name_H-M   'P 1'
#
loop_
_entity.id
_entity.type
_entity.pdbx_description
1 polymer ?
#
loop_
_entity_poly.entity_id
_entity_poly.type
_entity_poly.pdbx_seq_one_letter_code
_entity_poly.pdbx_strand_id
1 'polypeptide(L)'
;MRACDGAISGGDGPVDPVRRWPCVVFVIGLLGLYGPTLVGLASDWITDDNYAHGILVPPFVAWLVWQRRDRLRDLPVRPSAFGAWMVAAGLLLYLLGQTAFEFFLTRVSLLVVMAGALVYLFGWRHLRACAFPFVLVALAIPLPALIFNEIALPLQLVASRLGVGLLDLAQVPAIREGNVIYLPQATLEVAEACSGVRSLMSLGTLALVYGYLARPSLAARSLVLISVLPAVIVANGLRVAASGLVAHRFGADAALGPLHAVAGWIFFGTALLLIAAVDRASSAWPGGRAGAVAGEPV
;
A
#
# COMPACT_ATOMS: atom_id res chain seq x y z
N MET A 1 -53.51 -28.90 18.70
CA MET A 1 -52.04 -29.02 18.78
C MET A 1 -51.43 -28.00 17.82
N ARG A 2 -51.18 -26.77 18.29
CA ARG A 2 -50.44 -25.74 17.55
C ARG A 2 -49.05 -25.67 18.18
N ALA A 3 -48.02 -26.03 17.43
CA ALA A 3 -46.65 -25.86 17.87
C ALA A 3 -46.32 -24.37 17.91
N CYS A 4 -45.74 -23.93 19.03
CA CYS A 4 -45.26 -22.58 19.24
C CYS A 4 -43.97 -22.39 18.44
N ASP A 5 -44.01 -21.55 17.41
CA ASP A 5 -42.80 -21.01 16.79
C ASP A 5 -42.18 -19.98 17.74
N GLY A 6 -41.11 -20.40 18.40
CA GLY A 6 -40.23 -19.53 19.16
C GLY A 6 -39.43 -18.63 18.22
N ALA A 7 -40.01 -17.51 17.84
CA ALA A 7 -39.29 -16.42 17.19
C ALA A 7 -38.28 -15.84 18.18
N ILE A 8 -37.01 -16.21 18.01
CA ILE A 8 -35.88 -15.52 18.64
C ILE A 8 -35.77 -14.17 17.91
N SER A 9 -36.37 -13.14 18.49
CA SER A 9 -36.18 -11.75 18.10
C SER A 9 -34.73 -11.35 18.40
N GLY A 10 -33.87 -11.49 17.40
CA GLY A 10 -32.50 -10.97 17.42
C GLY A 10 -32.55 -9.44 17.43
N GLY A 11 -32.34 -8.86 18.60
CA GLY A 11 -32.46 -7.45 18.93
C GLY A 11 -31.91 -6.47 17.90
N ASP A 12 -32.83 -5.67 17.36
CA ASP A 12 -32.56 -4.35 16.82
C ASP A 12 -32.19 -3.40 17.98
N GLY A 13 -30.92 -3.04 18.10
CA GLY A 13 -30.47 -2.10 19.13
C GLY A 13 -29.11 -1.46 18.83
N PRO A 14 -28.86 -0.21 19.29
CA PRO A 14 -27.53 0.38 19.28
C PRO A 14 -26.54 -0.53 20.02
N VAL A 15 -25.25 -0.50 19.66
CA VAL A 15 -24.19 -1.29 20.32
C VAL A 15 -24.43 -1.36 21.83
N ASP A 16 -24.79 -2.55 22.30
CA ASP A 16 -25.22 -2.83 23.67
C ASP A 16 -24.21 -2.20 24.66
N PRO A 17 -24.63 -1.41 25.67
CA PRO A 17 -23.74 -0.79 26.64
C PRO A 17 -22.70 -1.75 27.24
N VAL A 18 -23.03 -3.04 27.36
CA VAL A 18 -22.13 -4.12 27.82
C VAL A 18 -20.87 -4.27 26.94
N ARG A 19 -20.95 -3.89 25.66
CA ARG A 19 -19.84 -3.99 24.68
C ARG A 19 -18.96 -2.75 24.59
N ARG A 20 -19.43 -1.60 25.10
CA ARG A 20 -18.68 -0.35 25.02
C ARG A 20 -17.44 -0.41 25.91
N TRP A 21 -17.56 -1.00 27.10
CA TRP A 21 -16.46 -1.10 28.06
C TRP A 21 -15.29 -1.98 27.55
N PRO A 22 -15.51 -3.20 27.01
CA PRO A 22 -14.44 -3.98 26.37
C PRO A 22 -13.73 -3.23 25.25
N CYS A 23 -14.45 -2.47 24.42
CA CYS A 23 -13.84 -1.67 23.35
C CYS A 23 -12.95 -0.56 23.92
N VAL A 24 -13.41 0.17 24.94
CA VAL A 24 -12.62 1.23 25.58
C VAL A 24 -11.35 0.67 26.22
N VAL A 25 -11.48 -0.41 26.99
CA VAL A 25 -10.34 -1.08 27.62
C VAL A 25 -9.35 -1.58 26.57
N PHE A 26 -9.85 -2.18 25.48
CA PHE A 26 -8.99 -2.62 24.37
C PHE A 26 -8.24 -1.45 23.74
N VAL A 27 -8.92 -0.34 23.44
CA VAL A 27 -8.27 0.85 22.84
C VAL A 27 -7.21 1.43 23.78
N ILE A 28 -7.50 1.55 25.08
CA ILE A 28 -6.52 2.04 26.07
C ILE A 28 -5.33 1.08 26.14
N GLY A 29 -5.57 -0.24 26.23
CA GLY A 29 -4.51 -1.24 26.25
C GLY A 29 -3.67 -1.25 24.97
N LEU A 30 -4.32 -1.09 23.82
CA LEU A 30 -3.67 -0.98 22.52
C LEU A 30 -2.78 0.25 22.46
N LEU A 31 -3.28 1.43 22.85
CA LEU A 31 -2.50 2.67 22.87
C LEU A 31 -1.35 2.62 23.88
N GLY A 32 -1.55 2.00 25.05
CA GLY A 32 -0.50 1.82 26.04
C GLY A 32 0.63 0.90 25.56
N LEU A 33 0.29 -0.23 24.92
CA LEU A 33 1.26 -1.21 24.45
C LEU A 33 1.95 -0.79 23.13
N TYR A 34 1.17 -0.28 22.17
CA TYR A 34 1.65 0.05 20.82
C TYR A 34 1.99 1.53 20.63
N GLY A 35 1.86 2.37 21.65
CA GLY A 35 2.20 3.80 21.57
C GLY A 35 3.59 4.06 20.95
N PRO A 36 4.68 3.44 21.46
CA PRO A 36 6.00 3.57 20.85
C PRO A 36 6.07 3.08 19.39
N THR A 37 5.39 1.97 19.07
CA THR A 37 5.34 1.43 17.70
C THR A 37 4.62 2.40 16.75
N LEU A 38 3.53 3.03 17.20
CA LEU A 38 2.80 4.03 16.43
C LEU A 38 3.62 5.31 16.22
N VAL A 39 4.37 5.76 17.23
CA VAL A 39 5.28 6.90 17.11
C VAL A 39 6.41 6.59 16.13
N GLY A 40 7.02 5.40 16.22
CA GLY A 40 8.04 4.97 15.26
C GLY A 40 7.50 4.87 13.83
N LEU A 41 6.29 4.35 13.66
CA LEU A 41 5.63 4.28 12.36
C LEU A 41 5.33 5.68 11.78
N ALA A 42 4.88 6.62 12.62
CA ALA A 42 4.67 8.01 12.21
C ALA A 42 5.99 8.72 11.88
N SER A 43 7.07 8.44 12.62
CA SER A 43 8.40 8.95 12.32
C SER A 43 8.86 8.49 10.94
N ASP A 44 8.75 7.20 10.63
CA ASP A 44 9.14 6.66 9.32
C ASP A 44 8.37 7.33 8.18
N TRP A 45 7.06 7.57 8.34
CA TRP A 45 6.26 8.28 7.33
C TRP A 45 6.67 9.74 7.10
N ILE A 46 7.38 10.36 8.04
CA ILE A 46 7.83 11.75 7.95
C ILE A 46 9.26 11.83 7.46
N THR A 47 10.12 10.91 7.89
CA THR A 47 11.57 10.98 7.64
C THR A 47 12.05 10.08 6.51
N ASP A 48 11.32 9.02 6.18
CA ASP A 48 11.64 8.12 5.07
C ASP A 48 10.70 8.41 3.88
N ASP A 49 11.27 9.05 2.86
CA ASP A 49 10.57 9.35 1.63
C ASP A 49 9.95 8.12 0.95
N ASN A 50 10.50 6.91 1.15
CA ASN A 50 9.97 5.67 0.55
C ASN A 50 8.59 5.31 1.10
N TYR A 51 8.25 5.79 2.30
CA TYR A 51 6.99 5.51 3.01
C TYR A 51 6.16 6.76 3.30
N ALA A 52 6.48 7.89 2.68
CA ALA A 52 5.77 9.15 2.87
C ALA A 52 4.26 9.07 2.58
N HIS A 53 3.82 8.15 1.70
CA HIS A 53 2.39 7.91 1.45
C HIS A 53 1.63 7.44 2.69
N GLY A 54 2.32 6.83 3.65
CA GLY A 54 1.75 6.29 4.88
C GLY A 54 1.06 7.35 5.74
N ILE A 55 1.49 8.61 5.69
CA ILE A 55 0.87 9.71 6.45
C ILE A 55 -0.61 9.93 6.08
N LEU A 56 -0.99 9.63 4.84
CA LEU A 56 -2.35 9.80 4.34
C LEU A 56 -3.23 8.58 4.64
N VAL A 57 -2.64 7.45 5.01
CA VAL A 57 -3.38 6.19 5.22
C VAL A 57 -4.29 6.25 6.46
N PRO A 58 -3.83 6.64 7.67
CA PRO A 58 -4.70 6.73 8.84
C PRO A 58 -5.93 7.64 8.66
N PRO A 59 -5.82 8.91 8.17
CA PRO A 59 -6.99 9.75 7.99
C PRO A 59 -7.94 9.19 6.91
N PHE A 60 -7.41 8.60 5.84
CA PHE A 60 -8.24 7.96 4.82
C PHE A 60 -8.98 6.74 5.36
N VAL A 61 -8.32 5.88 6.13
CA VAL A 61 -8.93 4.72 6.79
C VAL A 61 -10.01 5.16 7.78
N ALA A 62 -9.75 6.20 8.58
CA ALA A 62 -10.73 6.75 9.51
C ALA A 62 -11.97 7.28 8.76
N TRP A 63 -11.76 8.05 7.69
CA TRP A 63 -12.84 8.53 6.81
C TRP A 63 -13.63 7.38 6.19
N LEU A 64 -12.96 6.34 5.71
CA LEU A 64 -13.60 5.20 5.06
C LEU A 64 -14.45 4.37 6.03
N VAL A 65 -13.94 4.15 7.25
CA VAL A 65 -14.69 3.47 8.32
C VAL A 65 -15.89 4.33 8.73
N TRP A 66 -15.70 5.65 8.85
CA TRP A 66 -16.78 6.60 9.15
C TRP A 66 -17.89 6.59 8.10
N GLN A 67 -17.52 6.54 6.81
CA GLN A 67 -18.48 6.47 5.70
C GLN A 67 -19.30 5.17 5.72
N ARG A 68 -18.75 4.08 6.27
CA ARG A 68 -19.41 2.76 6.33
C ARG A 68 -20.02 2.43 7.68
N ARG A 69 -20.03 3.37 8.63
CA ARG A 69 -20.48 3.11 10.00
C ARG A 69 -21.89 2.52 10.07
N ASP A 70 -22.80 2.97 9.21
CA ASP A 70 -24.19 2.51 9.21
C ASP A 70 -24.26 1.06 8.71
N ARG A 71 -23.59 0.76 7.58
CA ARG A 71 -23.43 -0.61 7.09
C ARG A 71 -22.76 -1.54 8.12
N LEU A 72 -21.74 -1.06 8.84
CA LEU A 72 -21.08 -1.84 9.88
C LEU A 72 -21.99 -2.08 11.08
N ARG A 73 -22.84 -1.12 11.42
CA ARG A 73 -23.83 -1.23 12.49
C ARG A 73 -24.92 -2.25 12.17
N ASP A 74 -25.32 -2.33 10.91
CA ASP A 74 -26.38 -3.25 10.45
C ASP A 74 -25.88 -4.70 10.28
N LEU A 75 -24.57 -4.95 10.36
CA LEU A 75 -24.04 -6.31 10.28
C LEU A 75 -24.36 -7.10 11.56
N PRO A 76 -24.78 -8.37 11.42
CA PRO A 76 -25.07 -9.21 12.58
C PRO A 76 -23.80 -9.46 13.38
N VAL A 77 -23.85 -9.10 14.66
CA VAL A 77 -22.76 -9.30 15.62
C VAL A 77 -22.71 -10.77 16.04
N ARG A 78 -21.66 -11.47 15.60
CA ARG A 78 -21.43 -12.89 15.90
C ARG A 78 -19.99 -13.08 16.42
N PRO A 79 -19.71 -12.70 17.69
CA PRO A 79 -18.40 -12.90 18.32
C PRO A 79 -17.88 -14.32 18.15
N SER A 80 -16.56 -14.46 18.02
CA SER A 80 -15.90 -15.75 17.92
C SER A 80 -14.71 -15.81 18.87
N ALA A 81 -14.66 -16.84 19.72
CA ALA A 81 -13.53 -17.08 20.62
C ALA A 81 -12.20 -17.25 19.87
N PHE A 82 -12.24 -17.60 18.58
CA PHE A 82 -11.04 -17.64 17.73
C PHE A 82 -10.31 -16.29 17.67
N GLY A 83 -11.02 -15.17 17.79
CA GLY A 83 -10.40 -13.85 17.87
C GLY A 83 -9.45 -13.70 19.05
N ALA A 84 -9.68 -14.39 20.17
CA ALA A 84 -8.75 -14.40 21.31
C ALA A 84 -7.43 -15.11 20.97
N TRP A 85 -7.48 -16.21 20.20
CA TRP A 85 -6.29 -16.88 19.68
C TRP A 85 -5.51 -15.98 18.71
N MET A 86 -6.21 -15.22 17.87
CA MET A 86 -5.57 -14.24 17.00
C MET A 86 -4.89 -13.12 17.80
N VAL A 87 -5.54 -12.59 18.85
CA VAL A 87 -4.92 -11.60 19.74
C VAL A 87 -3.68 -12.19 20.42
N ALA A 88 -3.77 -13.40 20.96
CA ALA A 88 -2.64 -14.07 21.59
C ALA A 88 -1.46 -14.28 20.60
N ALA A 89 -1.76 -14.72 19.38
CA ALA A 89 -0.75 -14.86 18.32
C ALA A 89 -0.13 -13.50 17.94
N GLY A 90 -0.94 -12.44 17.84
CA GLY A 90 -0.46 -11.08 17.62
C GLY A 90 0.46 -10.60 18.75
N LEU A 91 0.09 -10.80 20.01
CA LEU A 91 0.95 -10.45 21.15
C LEU A 91 2.25 -11.27 21.18
N LEU A 92 2.21 -12.55 20.78
CA LEU A 92 3.42 -13.35 20.61
C LEU A 92 4.31 -12.79 19.51
N LEU A 93 3.74 -12.40 18.35
CA LEU A 93 4.48 -11.73 17.27
C LEU A 93 5.09 -10.40 17.74
N TYR A 94 4.37 -9.64 18.56
CA TYR A 94 4.88 -8.40 19.16
C TYR A 94 6.11 -8.69 20.03
N LEU A 95 6.02 -9.68 20.93
CA LEU A 95 7.13 -10.08 21.79
C LEU A 95 8.33 -10.56 20.97
N LEU A 96 8.10 -11.41 19.96
CA LEU A 96 9.15 -11.87 19.06
C LEU A 96 9.84 -10.69 18.34
N GLY A 97 9.07 -9.77 17.77
CA GLY A 97 9.59 -8.57 17.12
C GLY A 97 10.42 -7.70 18.07
N GLN A 98 9.95 -7.47 19.29
CA GLN A 98 10.69 -6.73 20.31
C GLN A 98 12.00 -7.44 20.68
N THR A 99 11.98 -8.76 20.91
CA THR A 99 13.18 -9.54 21.27
C THR A 99 14.19 -9.67 20.13
N ALA A 100 13.71 -9.67 18.88
CA ALA A 100 14.54 -9.74 17.68
C ALA A 100 14.98 -8.37 17.16
N PHE A 101 14.58 -7.27 17.83
CA PHE A 101 14.76 -5.89 17.35
C PHE A 101 14.23 -5.68 15.93
N GLU A 102 13.11 -6.33 15.61
CA GLU A 102 12.49 -6.35 14.29
C GLU A 102 11.18 -5.52 14.32
N PHE A 103 11.24 -4.31 13.77
CA PHE A 103 10.12 -3.37 13.79
C PHE A 103 8.95 -3.79 12.91
N PHE A 104 9.19 -4.44 11.77
CA PHE A 104 8.13 -4.92 10.88
C PHE A 104 7.22 -5.93 11.59
N LEU A 105 7.77 -6.89 12.34
CA LEU A 105 7.01 -7.85 13.14
C LEU A 105 6.14 -7.14 14.19
N THR A 106 6.71 -6.16 14.91
CA THR A 106 5.92 -5.38 15.88
C THR A 106 4.78 -4.63 15.21
N ARG A 107 4.97 -4.07 14.01
CA ARG A 107 3.94 -3.34 13.27
C ARG A 107 2.87 -4.28 12.69
N VAL A 108 3.27 -5.43 12.15
CA VAL A 108 2.33 -6.46 11.68
C VAL A 108 1.51 -7.02 12.84
N SER A 109 2.11 -7.17 14.02
CA SER A 109 1.40 -7.64 15.21
C SER A 109 0.22 -6.74 15.58
N LEU A 110 0.34 -5.41 15.39
CA LEU A 110 -0.74 -4.46 15.60
C LEU A 110 -1.96 -4.81 14.72
N LEU A 111 -1.74 -5.12 13.44
CA LEU A 111 -2.82 -5.55 12.53
C LEU A 111 -3.47 -6.85 13.01
N VAL A 112 -2.67 -7.84 13.44
CA VAL A 112 -3.19 -9.13 13.90
C VAL A 112 -4.00 -8.96 15.19
N VAL A 113 -3.54 -8.15 16.14
CA VAL A 113 -4.25 -7.85 17.39
C VAL A 113 -5.56 -7.10 17.10
N MET A 114 -5.54 -6.09 16.23
CA MET A 114 -6.76 -5.37 15.83
C MET A 114 -7.77 -6.28 15.11
N ALA A 115 -7.31 -7.13 14.20
CA ALA A 115 -8.16 -8.10 13.51
C ALA A 115 -8.75 -9.13 14.48
N GLY A 116 -7.93 -9.64 15.39
CA GLY A 116 -8.35 -10.58 16.44
C GLY A 116 -9.40 -9.98 17.37
N ALA A 117 -9.20 -8.74 17.82
CA ALA A 117 -10.18 -8.03 18.64
C ALA A 117 -11.49 -7.78 17.90
N LEU A 118 -11.43 -7.42 16.62
CA LEU A 118 -12.62 -7.25 15.77
C LEU A 118 -13.39 -8.56 15.60
N VAL A 119 -12.71 -9.70 15.44
CA VAL A 119 -13.33 -11.03 15.36
C VAL A 119 -13.88 -11.48 16.72
N TYR A 120 -13.13 -11.25 17.79
CA TYR A 120 -13.52 -11.61 19.15
C TYR A 120 -14.77 -10.88 19.58
N LEU A 121 -14.80 -9.57 19.36
CA LEU A 121 -15.95 -8.74 19.65
C LEU A 121 -16.99 -8.95 18.55
N PHE A 122 -16.79 -8.55 17.32
CA PHE A 122 -17.89 -8.40 16.35
C PHE A 122 -18.05 -9.57 15.36
N GLY A 123 -17.04 -10.41 15.24
CA GLY A 123 -17.05 -11.60 14.37
C GLY A 123 -16.44 -11.38 12.99
N TRP A 124 -16.28 -12.48 12.25
CA TRP A 124 -15.64 -12.52 10.93
C TRP A 124 -16.30 -11.66 9.85
N ARG A 125 -17.61 -11.40 9.95
CA ARG A 125 -18.33 -10.54 8.98
C ARG A 125 -17.85 -9.10 9.06
N HIS A 126 -17.56 -8.62 10.28
CA HIS A 126 -17.01 -7.27 10.49
C HIS A 126 -15.58 -7.16 10.00
N LEU A 127 -14.74 -8.19 10.24
CA LEU A 127 -13.38 -8.22 9.68
C LEU A 127 -13.39 -8.18 8.15
N ARG A 128 -14.28 -8.95 7.50
CA ARG A 128 -14.44 -8.91 6.04
C ARG A 128 -14.90 -7.54 5.54
N ALA A 129 -15.85 -6.90 6.24
CA ALA A 129 -16.29 -5.55 5.89
C ALA A 129 -15.18 -4.49 6.03
N CYS A 130 -14.25 -4.71 6.97
CA CYS A 130 -13.08 -3.88 7.21
C CYS A 130 -11.80 -4.35 6.47
N ALA A 131 -11.87 -5.38 5.62
CA ALA A 131 -10.68 -5.95 4.99
C ALA A 131 -9.87 -4.92 4.20
N PHE A 132 -10.55 -4.03 3.48
CA PHE A 132 -9.90 -2.99 2.70
C PHE A 132 -9.13 -1.96 3.57
N PRO A 133 -9.71 -1.38 4.65
CA PRO A 133 -8.94 -0.66 5.66
C PRO A 133 -7.68 -1.39 6.16
N PHE A 134 -7.77 -2.69 6.46
CA PHE A 134 -6.61 -3.47 6.91
C PHE A 134 -5.53 -3.58 5.84
N VAL A 135 -5.90 -3.78 4.57
CA VAL A 135 -4.94 -3.80 3.46
C VAL A 135 -4.23 -2.46 3.31
N LEU A 136 -4.94 -1.34 3.47
CA LEU A 136 -4.32 -0.01 3.40
C LEU A 136 -3.32 0.22 4.53
N VAL A 137 -3.68 -0.12 5.77
CA VAL A 137 -2.73 0.01 6.89
C VAL A 137 -1.53 -0.92 6.69
N ALA A 138 -1.71 -2.12 6.15
CA ALA A 138 -0.61 -3.01 5.81
C ALA A 138 0.36 -2.42 4.78
N LEU A 139 -0.16 -1.75 3.74
CA LEU A 139 0.67 -1.04 2.75
C LEU A 139 1.41 0.19 3.30
N ALA A 140 0.99 0.70 4.47
CA ALA A 140 1.67 1.78 5.16
C ALA A 140 2.79 1.27 6.08
N ILE A 141 2.92 -0.04 6.31
CA ILE A 141 3.97 -0.59 7.17
C ILE A 141 5.27 -0.73 6.36
N PRO A 142 6.38 -0.14 6.82
CA PRO A 142 7.68 -0.32 6.19
C PRO A 142 8.13 -1.77 6.16
N LEU A 143 8.50 -2.24 4.97
CA LEU A 143 9.03 -3.60 4.75
C LEU A 143 10.41 -3.75 5.43
N PRO A 144 10.77 -4.97 5.84
CA PRO A 144 12.14 -5.27 6.26
C PRO A 144 13.14 -4.94 5.14
N ALA A 145 14.31 -4.43 5.51
CA ALA A 145 15.35 -4.01 4.56
C ALA A 145 15.72 -5.12 3.55
N LEU A 146 15.72 -6.39 3.98
CA LEU A 146 15.96 -7.53 3.10
C LEU A 146 14.92 -7.60 1.96
N ILE A 147 13.63 -7.53 2.30
CA ILE A 147 12.55 -7.61 1.30
C ILE A 147 12.59 -6.36 0.41
N PHE A 148 12.83 -5.19 0.99
CA PHE A 148 12.95 -3.96 0.25
C PHE A 148 14.05 -4.03 -0.81
N ASN A 149 15.25 -4.51 -0.44
CA ASN A 149 16.40 -4.62 -1.34
C ASN A 149 16.19 -5.67 -2.45
N GLU A 150 15.52 -6.78 -2.14
CA GLU A 150 15.14 -7.80 -3.14
C GLU A 150 14.16 -7.26 -4.20
N ILE A 151 13.39 -6.22 -3.87
CA ILE A 151 12.54 -5.52 -4.85
C ILE A 151 13.34 -4.41 -5.56
N ALA A 152 14.14 -3.64 -4.81
CA ALA A 152 14.84 -2.49 -5.34
C ALA A 152 15.88 -2.86 -6.40
N LEU A 153 16.69 -3.89 -6.17
CA LEU A 153 17.79 -4.27 -7.07
C LEU A 153 17.29 -4.69 -8.47
N PRO A 154 16.32 -5.61 -8.63
CA PRO A 154 15.77 -5.92 -9.95
C PRO A 154 15.22 -4.70 -10.68
N LEU A 155 14.51 -3.82 -9.96
CA LEU A 155 13.97 -2.58 -10.53
C LEU A 155 15.08 -1.64 -10.99
N GLN A 156 16.16 -1.49 -10.23
CA GLN A 156 17.33 -0.69 -10.63
C GLN A 156 18.00 -1.26 -11.89
N LEU A 157 18.16 -2.59 -11.99
CA LEU A 157 18.78 -3.24 -13.15
C LEU A 157 17.93 -3.10 -14.42
N VAL A 158 16.60 -3.18 -14.29
CA VAL A 158 15.69 -2.93 -15.41
C VAL A 158 15.73 -1.46 -15.81
N ALA A 159 15.69 -0.54 -14.84
CA ALA A 159 15.77 0.89 -15.10
C ALA A 159 17.09 1.31 -15.75
N SER A 160 18.23 0.76 -15.30
CA SER A 160 19.54 1.01 -15.91
C SER A 160 19.60 0.47 -17.33
N ARG A 161 18.99 -0.69 -17.60
CA ARG A 161 18.90 -1.25 -18.96
C ARG A 161 18.12 -0.35 -19.90
N LEU A 162 16.93 0.07 -19.46
CA LEU A 162 16.06 0.95 -20.25
C LEU A 162 16.70 2.33 -20.43
N GLY A 163 17.32 2.86 -19.37
CA GLY A 163 18.03 4.13 -19.40
C GLY A 163 19.14 4.17 -20.45
N VAL A 164 20.03 3.17 -20.45
CA VAL A 164 21.10 3.08 -21.46
C VAL A 164 20.53 2.85 -22.86
N GLY A 165 19.53 1.98 -23.04
CA GLY A 165 18.92 1.80 -24.36
C GLY A 165 18.30 3.09 -24.94
N LEU A 166 17.76 3.97 -24.09
CA LEU A 166 17.28 5.28 -24.49
C LEU A 166 18.41 6.28 -24.77
N LEU A 167 19.53 6.20 -24.04
CA LEU A 167 20.73 7.00 -24.31
C LEU A 167 21.38 6.61 -25.64
N ASP A 168 21.44 5.32 -25.94
CA ASP A 168 21.92 4.80 -27.23
C ASP A 168 21.06 5.32 -28.38
N LEU A 169 19.73 5.33 -28.20
CA LEU A 169 18.79 5.92 -29.17
C LEU A 169 19.04 7.43 -29.35
N ALA A 170 19.42 8.12 -28.28
CA ALA A 170 19.81 9.53 -28.31
C ALA A 170 21.26 9.78 -28.78
N GLN A 171 21.98 8.72 -29.19
CA GLN A 171 23.37 8.77 -29.64
C GLN A 171 24.34 9.30 -28.56
N VAL A 172 24.03 9.04 -27.28
CA VAL A 172 24.90 9.36 -26.15
C VAL A 172 25.70 8.10 -25.77
N PRO A 173 27.04 8.12 -25.83
CA PRO A 173 27.84 6.95 -25.47
C PRO A 173 27.72 6.67 -23.97
N ALA A 174 27.18 5.50 -23.62
CA ALA A 174 27.05 5.04 -22.25
C ALA A 174 27.34 3.55 -22.13
N ILE A 175 28.09 3.15 -21.11
CA ILE A 175 28.39 1.74 -20.80
C ILE A 175 27.72 1.39 -19.47
N ARG A 176 27.05 0.23 -19.41
CA ARG A 176 26.32 -0.22 -18.22
C ARG A 176 27.01 -1.41 -17.57
N GLU A 177 27.30 -1.30 -16.27
CA GLU A 177 27.71 -2.42 -15.42
C GLU A 177 26.74 -2.50 -14.23
N GLY A 178 25.84 -3.48 -14.25
CA GLY A 178 24.79 -3.59 -13.23
C GLY A 178 23.87 -2.37 -13.18
N ASN A 179 23.85 -1.68 -12.03
CA ASN A 179 23.12 -0.42 -11.80
C ASN A 179 24.00 0.83 -12.01
N VAL A 180 25.27 0.67 -12.41
CA VAL A 180 26.19 1.77 -12.71
C VAL A 180 26.24 2.03 -14.22
N ILE A 181 26.25 3.31 -14.59
CA ILE A 181 26.30 3.79 -15.97
C ILE A 181 27.50 4.73 -16.10
N TYR A 182 28.44 4.36 -16.96
CA TYR A 182 29.63 5.16 -17.28
C TYR A 182 29.37 5.98 -18.53
N LEU A 183 29.51 7.30 -18.41
CA LEU A 183 29.54 8.27 -19.51
C LEU A 183 30.94 8.87 -19.58
N PRO A 184 31.36 9.46 -20.72
CA PRO A 184 32.70 10.04 -20.84
C PRO A 184 32.99 11.16 -19.83
N GLN A 185 31.96 11.88 -19.38
CA GLN A 185 32.10 13.03 -18.46
C GLN A 185 31.55 12.76 -17.05
N ALA A 186 30.94 11.60 -16.79
CA ALA A 186 30.26 11.33 -15.53
C ALA A 186 30.07 9.82 -15.29
N THR A 187 30.03 9.42 -14.03
CA THR A 187 29.55 8.09 -13.62
C THR A 187 28.25 8.28 -12.87
N LEU A 188 27.20 7.58 -13.31
CA LEU A 188 25.88 7.62 -12.69
C LEU A 188 25.57 6.27 -12.06
N GLU A 189 25.20 6.29 -10.79
CA GLU A 189 24.65 5.13 -10.12
C GLU A 189 23.13 5.26 -10.05
N VAL A 190 22.42 4.20 -10.46
CA VAL A 190 20.99 4.06 -10.19
C VAL A 190 20.85 3.62 -8.72
N ALA A 191 21.05 4.58 -7.83
CA ALA A 191 20.95 4.40 -6.38
C ALA A 191 19.52 4.02 -5.93
N GLU A 192 19.35 3.76 -4.64
CA GLU A 192 18.06 3.37 -4.05
C GLU A 192 16.93 4.38 -4.35
N ALA A 193 17.20 5.68 -4.29
CA ALA A 193 16.27 6.74 -4.68
C ALA A 193 15.85 6.65 -6.17
N CYS A 194 16.70 6.05 -6.99
CA CYS A 194 16.50 5.78 -8.40
C CYS A 194 15.84 4.41 -8.69
N SER A 195 15.57 3.58 -7.68
CA SER A 195 14.96 2.25 -7.88
C SER A 195 13.53 2.30 -8.41
N GLY A 196 12.78 3.35 -8.06
CA GLY A 196 11.34 3.44 -8.35
C GLY A 196 10.47 2.77 -7.28
N VAL A 197 11.04 2.19 -6.22
CA VAL A 197 10.26 1.58 -5.12
C VAL A 197 9.39 2.63 -4.41
N ARG A 198 9.91 3.84 -4.18
CA ARG A 198 9.12 4.98 -3.67
C ARG A 198 7.84 5.22 -4.48
N SER A 199 7.99 5.32 -5.81
CA SER A 199 6.86 5.52 -6.72
C SER A 199 5.94 4.30 -6.74
N LEU A 200 6.48 3.08 -6.67
CA LEU A 200 5.71 1.84 -6.60
C LEU A 200 4.81 1.79 -5.35
N MET A 201 5.33 2.13 -4.18
CA MET A 201 4.56 2.14 -2.93
C MET A 201 3.47 3.22 -2.93
N SER A 202 3.84 4.44 -3.32
CA SER A 202 2.92 5.57 -3.37
C SER A 202 1.82 5.39 -4.43
N LEU A 203 2.20 5.06 -5.67
CA LEU A 203 1.24 4.83 -6.76
C LEU A 203 0.46 3.53 -6.58
N GLY A 204 1.05 2.50 -5.96
CA GLY A 204 0.35 1.27 -5.62
C GLY A 204 -0.79 1.52 -4.62
N THR A 205 -0.50 2.29 -3.56
CA THR A 205 -1.51 2.71 -2.59
C THR A 205 -2.60 3.55 -3.25
N LEU A 206 -2.21 4.54 -4.07
CA LEU A 206 -3.15 5.39 -4.79
C LEU A 206 -4.01 4.59 -5.78
N ALA A 207 -3.42 3.68 -6.55
CA ALA A 207 -4.12 2.81 -7.49
C ALA A 207 -5.11 1.88 -6.79
N LEU A 208 -4.74 1.36 -5.61
CA LEU A 208 -5.63 0.54 -4.79
C LEU A 208 -6.84 1.36 -4.27
N VAL A 209 -6.59 2.57 -3.75
CA VAL A 209 -7.65 3.50 -3.29
C VAL A 209 -8.55 3.91 -4.45
N TYR A 210 -7.96 4.37 -5.55
CA TYR A 210 -8.68 4.77 -6.75
C TYR A 210 -9.49 3.62 -7.33
N GLY A 211 -8.89 2.44 -7.50
CA GLY A 211 -9.56 1.25 -7.98
C GLY A 211 -10.77 0.91 -7.11
N TYR A 212 -10.59 0.93 -5.80
CA TYR A 212 -11.66 0.65 -4.85
C TYR A 212 -12.85 1.63 -4.97
N LEU A 213 -12.56 2.94 -5.09
CA LEU A 213 -13.60 3.98 -5.10
C LEU A 213 -14.25 4.19 -6.47
N ALA A 214 -13.47 4.08 -7.56
CA ALA A 214 -13.89 4.50 -8.90
C ALA A 214 -14.21 3.33 -9.84
N ARG A 215 -13.76 2.10 -9.54
CA ARG A 215 -13.93 0.94 -10.43
C ARG A 215 -14.93 -0.07 -9.86
N PRO A 216 -15.96 -0.46 -10.63
CA PRO A 216 -17.01 -1.35 -10.13
C PRO A 216 -16.57 -2.81 -10.03
N SER A 217 -15.81 -3.32 -11.02
CA SER A 217 -15.43 -4.73 -11.09
C SER A 217 -14.03 -4.99 -10.52
N LEU A 218 -13.85 -6.17 -9.89
CA LEU A 218 -12.54 -6.62 -9.40
C LEU A 218 -11.50 -6.68 -10.52
N ALA A 219 -11.89 -7.10 -11.73
CA ALA A 219 -10.99 -7.14 -12.88
C ALA A 219 -10.43 -5.75 -13.23
N ALA A 220 -11.28 -4.72 -13.22
CA ALA A 220 -10.84 -3.35 -13.51
C ALA A 220 -9.97 -2.79 -12.39
N ARG A 221 -10.26 -3.11 -11.12
CA ARG A 221 -9.40 -2.76 -9.96
C ARG A 221 -8.02 -3.39 -10.08
N SER A 222 -7.97 -4.69 -10.36
CA SER A 222 -6.73 -5.42 -10.52
C SER A 222 -5.93 -4.92 -11.72
N LEU A 223 -6.58 -4.58 -12.84
CA LEU A 223 -5.90 -4.03 -14.00
C LEU A 223 -5.19 -2.71 -13.68
N VAL A 224 -5.86 -1.80 -12.96
CA VAL A 224 -5.26 -0.52 -12.54
C VAL A 224 -4.11 -0.75 -11.56
N LEU A 225 -4.25 -1.69 -10.62
CA LEU A 225 -3.16 -2.02 -9.68
C LEU A 225 -1.96 -2.66 -10.38
N ILE A 226 -2.20 -3.61 -11.29
CA ILE A 226 -1.15 -4.30 -12.05
C ILE A 226 -0.42 -3.33 -12.98
N SER A 227 -1.10 -2.32 -13.52
CA SER A 227 -0.47 -1.33 -14.42
C SER A 227 0.51 -0.39 -13.70
N VAL A 228 0.52 -0.34 -12.37
CA VAL A 228 1.47 0.47 -11.59
C VAL A 228 2.90 0.03 -11.87
N LEU A 229 3.18 -1.28 -11.80
CA LEU A 229 4.54 -1.81 -11.97
C LEU A 229 5.15 -1.45 -13.34
N PRO A 230 4.52 -1.74 -14.49
CA PRO A 230 5.08 -1.34 -15.78
C PRO A 230 5.15 0.18 -15.95
N ALA A 231 4.18 0.95 -15.43
CA ALA A 231 4.22 2.40 -15.49
C ALA A 231 5.43 2.98 -14.72
N VAL A 232 5.71 2.46 -13.52
CA VAL A 232 6.87 2.83 -12.71
C VAL A 232 8.17 2.45 -13.41
N ILE A 233 8.26 1.24 -13.99
CA ILE A 233 9.45 0.79 -14.73
C ILE A 233 9.74 1.72 -15.92
N VAL A 234 8.72 2.06 -16.71
CA VAL A 234 8.87 2.94 -17.89
C VAL A 234 9.26 4.35 -17.45
N ALA A 235 8.54 4.93 -16.50
CA ALA A 235 8.83 6.27 -16.00
C ALA A 235 10.23 6.36 -15.39
N ASN A 236 10.67 5.31 -14.68
CA ASN A 236 11.98 5.26 -14.09
C ASN A 236 13.10 5.07 -15.12
N GLY A 237 12.89 4.26 -16.16
CA GLY A 237 13.82 4.15 -17.29
C GLY A 237 14.00 5.50 -18.00
N LEU A 238 12.90 6.24 -18.22
CA LEU A 238 12.94 7.61 -18.75
C LEU A 238 13.70 8.55 -17.82
N ARG A 239 13.51 8.43 -16.50
CA ARG A 239 14.27 9.20 -15.49
C ARG A 239 15.76 8.97 -15.58
N VAL A 240 16.18 7.71 -15.62
CA VAL A 240 17.60 7.33 -15.73
C VAL A 240 18.20 7.88 -17.03
N ALA A 241 17.50 7.76 -18.15
CA ALA A 241 17.93 8.32 -19.42
C ALA A 241 18.06 9.85 -19.38
N ALA A 242 17.06 10.54 -18.80
CA ALA A 242 17.08 11.99 -18.66
C ALA A 242 18.25 12.45 -17.78
N SER A 243 18.50 11.78 -16.65
CA SER A 243 19.68 12.05 -15.80
C SER A 243 20.98 11.82 -16.56
N GLY A 244 21.09 10.76 -17.36
CA GLY A 244 22.23 10.50 -18.23
C GLY A 244 22.48 11.61 -19.25
N LEU A 245 21.42 12.09 -19.90
CA LEU A 245 21.51 13.17 -20.88
C LEU A 245 21.93 14.49 -20.24
N VAL A 246 21.40 14.80 -19.05
CA VAL A 246 21.81 15.98 -18.27
C VAL A 246 23.27 15.85 -17.87
N ALA A 247 23.69 14.69 -17.36
CA ALA A 247 25.07 14.45 -16.95
C ALA A 247 26.05 14.58 -18.13
N HIS A 248 25.68 14.08 -19.31
CA HIS A 248 26.47 14.20 -20.52
C HIS A 248 26.69 15.65 -20.97
N ARG A 249 25.66 16.51 -20.84
CA ARG A 249 25.70 17.91 -21.32
C ARG A 249 26.23 18.91 -20.30
N PHE A 250 25.93 18.70 -19.02
CA PHE A 250 26.14 19.67 -17.95
C PHE A 250 27.00 19.14 -16.79
N GLY A 251 27.50 17.90 -16.89
CA GLY A 251 28.28 17.25 -15.85
C GLY A 251 27.43 16.58 -14.77
N ALA A 252 28.08 15.76 -13.93
CA ALA A 252 27.41 14.95 -12.91
C ALA A 252 26.64 15.80 -11.86
N ASP A 253 27.19 16.95 -11.47
CA ASP A 253 26.59 17.81 -10.44
C ASP A 253 25.21 18.34 -10.86
N ALA A 254 25.02 18.62 -12.15
CA ALA A 254 23.73 19.06 -12.67
C ALA A 254 22.68 17.93 -12.63
N ALA A 255 23.10 16.67 -12.79
CA ALA A 255 22.20 15.51 -12.76
C ALA A 255 21.83 15.07 -11.33
N LEU A 256 22.67 15.38 -10.34
CA LEU A 256 22.51 15.00 -8.94
C LEU A 256 22.05 16.14 -8.02
N GLY A 257 22.08 17.38 -8.51
CA GLY A 257 21.63 18.58 -7.80
C GLY A 257 20.10 18.72 -7.73
N PRO A 258 19.57 19.94 -7.52
CA PRO A 258 18.13 20.20 -7.35
C PRO A 258 17.25 19.69 -8.50
N LEU A 259 17.81 19.60 -9.72
CA LEU A 259 17.13 19.04 -10.89
C LEU A 259 16.73 17.58 -10.68
N HIS A 260 17.47 16.83 -9.86
CA HIS A 260 17.15 15.45 -9.53
C HIS A 260 15.80 15.30 -8.82
N ALA A 261 15.54 16.16 -7.82
CA ALA A 261 14.28 16.16 -7.08
C ALA A 261 13.10 16.53 -7.98
N VAL A 262 13.27 17.55 -8.83
CA VAL A 262 12.25 17.98 -9.81
C VAL A 262 11.98 16.86 -10.81
N ALA A 263 13.01 16.20 -11.32
CA ALA A 263 12.88 15.05 -12.21
C ALA A 263 12.07 13.93 -11.54
N GLY A 264 12.32 13.64 -10.26
CA GLY A 264 11.54 12.69 -9.47
C GLY A 264 10.03 12.94 -9.55
N TRP A 265 9.58 14.17 -9.34
CA TRP A 265 8.17 14.55 -9.44
C TRP A 265 7.61 14.46 -10.86
N ILE A 266 8.39 14.86 -11.87
CA ILE A 266 7.98 14.76 -13.28
C ILE A 266 7.69 13.31 -13.65
N PHE A 267 8.62 12.40 -13.35
CA PHE A 267 8.48 10.99 -13.72
C PHE A 267 7.45 10.25 -12.86
N PHE A 268 7.23 10.68 -11.61
CA PHE A 268 6.06 10.24 -10.85
C PHE A 268 4.75 10.60 -11.57
N GLY A 269 4.64 11.85 -12.07
CA GLY A 269 3.52 12.29 -12.90
C GLY A 269 3.38 11.48 -14.20
N THR A 270 4.49 11.15 -14.86
CA THR A 270 4.49 10.27 -16.05
C THR A 270 3.90 8.90 -15.73
N ALA A 271 4.32 8.25 -14.65
CA ALA A 271 3.77 6.96 -14.25
C ALA A 271 2.26 7.05 -13.96
N LEU A 272 1.82 8.13 -13.30
CA LEU A 272 0.39 8.38 -13.05
C LEU A 272 -0.41 8.53 -14.36
N LEU A 273 0.12 9.26 -15.34
CA LEU A 273 -0.50 9.42 -16.65
C LEU A 273 -0.61 8.09 -17.41
N LEU A 274 0.42 7.24 -17.32
CA LEU A 274 0.40 5.90 -17.93
C LEU A 274 -0.68 5.02 -17.29
N ILE A 275 -0.80 5.03 -15.96
CA ILE A 275 -1.87 4.30 -15.24
C ILE A 275 -3.24 4.83 -15.66
N ALA A 276 -3.43 6.15 -15.74
CA ALA A 276 -4.68 6.77 -16.17
C ALA A 276 -5.02 6.45 -17.63
N ALA A 277 -4.03 6.35 -18.51
CA ALA A 277 -4.22 5.93 -19.89
C ALA A 277 -4.70 4.47 -19.98
N VAL A 278 -4.12 3.57 -19.20
CA VAL A 278 -4.56 2.16 -19.10
C VAL A 278 -6.00 2.09 -18.58
N ASP A 279 -6.34 2.84 -17.53
CA ASP A 279 -7.70 2.88 -17.00
C ASP A 279 -8.71 3.37 -18.05
N ARG A 280 -8.42 4.48 -18.74
CA ARG A 280 -9.29 5.00 -19.81
C ARG A 280 -9.45 4.02 -20.96
N ALA A 281 -8.36 3.42 -21.43
CA ALA A 281 -8.41 2.43 -22.50
C ALA A 281 -9.28 1.22 -22.12
N SER A 282 -9.14 0.74 -20.87
CA SER A 282 -9.96 -0.37 -20.35
C SER A 282 -11.44 -0.02 -20.25
N SER A 283 -11.76 1.24 -19.95
CA SER A 283 -13.13 1.73 -19.80
C SER A 283 -13.84 1.95 -21.13
N ALA A 284 -13.07 2.31 -22.15
CA ALA A 284 -13.56 2.47 -23.52
C ALA A 284 -13.83 1.11 -24.21
N TRP A 285 -13.31 0.00 -23.69
CA TRP A 285 -13.47 -1.33 -24.28
C TRP A 285 -14.90 -1.89 -24.06
N PRO A 286 -15.73 -2.04 -25.11
CA PRO A 286 -17.13 -2.45 -24.97
C PRO A 286 -17.31 -3.87 -24.40
N GLY A 287 -16.32 -4.76 -24.61
CA GLY A 287 -16.36 -6.16 -24.18
C GLY A 287 -16.33 -6.38 -22.66
N GLY A 288 -16.07 -5.36 -21.85
CA GLY A 288 -16.07 -5.44 -20.38
C GLY A 288 -17.44 -5.25 -19.73
N ARG A 289 -18.46 -4.78 -20.48
CA ARG A 289 -19.81 -4.55 -19.96
C ARG A 289 -20.62 -5.83 -19.77
N ALA A 290 -20.27 -6.92 -20.47
CA ALA A 290 -21.01 -8.19 -20.41
C ALA A 290 -20.74 -9.02 -19.14
N GLY A 291 -19.62 -8.80 -18.45
CA GLY A 291 -19.23 -9.56 -17.25
C GLY A 291 -19.68 -8.96 -15.91
N ALA A 292 -20.21 -7.73 -15.90
CA ALA A 292 -20.56 -7.02 -14.66
C ALA A 292 -22.02 -7.22 -14.21
N VAL A 293 -22.86 -7.88 -15.02
CA VAL A 293 -24.28 -8.15 -14.70
C VAL A 293 -24.50 -9.55 -14.11
N ALA A 294 -23.49 -10.43 -14.17
CA ALA A 294 -23.61 -11.81 -13.72
C ALA A 294 -22.48 -12.17 -12.74
N GLY A 295 -22.61 -11.78 -11.47
CA GLY A 295 -21.80 -12.39 -10.41
C GLY A 295 -21.46 -11.54 -9.20
N GLU A 296 -22.45 -11.15 -8.41
CA GLU A 296 -22.32 -11.18 -6.94
C GLU A 296 -23.64 -11.68 -6.34
N PRO A 297 -23.65 -12.81 -5.60
CA PRO A 297 -24.57 -12.96 -4.49
C PRO A 297 -23.96 -12.26 -3.25
N VAL A 298 -24.73 -11.33 -2.68
CA VAL A 298 -24.79 -10.83 -1.29
C VAL A 298 -23.64 -11.17 -0.33
#